data_AF-A0A1Y3NFV0-F1
#
_entry.id   AF-A0A1Y3NFV0-F1
#
_cell.length_a   1.000
_cell.length_b   1.000
_cell.length_c   1.000
_cell.angle_alpha   90.00
_cell.angle_beta   90.00
_cell.angle_gamma   90.00
#
_symmetry.space_group_name_H-M   'P 1'
#
loop_
_entity.id
_entity.type
_entity.pdbx_description
1 polymer ?
#
loop_
_entity_poly.entity_id
_entity_poly.type
_entity_poly.pdbx_seq_one_letter_code
_entity_poly.pdbx_strand_id
1 'polypeptide(L)'
;MTSGEALFSRFWNVELGDGFYKSNLPGKKKGISASIVGGYNIIINNGSSESKKKAAGKIIDFLLSKDIQLKYFFDHNKFSALNEVYDDEELCSIIDCKLFKKMQYVSRPITYSDDYEKYSANFREYFNKFLRGELTAKETLIKIDNIVRIYSIDRKITEFKCYSLTFVVFLDILIAFIFYSSSTYNVIEIDIKDGENYEKCEFTSSWSKTLYVLLFLYRGFICLIISLISFIEWNLNSVRTDIRVITVIIYSNILFVFSIAVAENINLLNYKMHIAIKSTIIFLFTLVNYSLIIWYKMYYEISEKKNRKYYNKNNRSSNENNKSIKVSNLSSNYNNTNESNTKFDNS
;
A
#
# COMPACT_ATOMS: atom_id res chain seq x y z
N MET A 1 10.97 -0.76 -42.81
CA MET A 1 10.82 -2.15 -43.27
C MET A 1 12.19 -2.80 -43.18
N THR A 2 12.31 -3.86 -42.39
CA THR A 2 13.56 -4.58 -42.10
C THR A 2 13.96 -5.44 -43.29
N SER A 3 15.27 -5.51 -43.59
CA SER A 3 15.93 -6.18 -44.72
C SER A 3 15.77 -7.72 -44.77
N GLY A 4 14.74 -8.32 -44.17
CA GLY A 4 14.51 -9.77 -44.20
C GLY A 4 15.48 -10.63 -43.36
N GLU A 5 16.43 -10.02 -42.65
CA GLU A 5 17.48 -10.75 -41.90
C GLU A 5 17.12 -11.08 -40.44
N ALA A 6 16.00 -10.55 -39.92
CA ALA A 6 15.64 -10.74 -38.51
C ALA A 6 15.00 -12.11 -38.25
N LEU A 7 15.69 -13.00 -37.53
CA LEU A 7 15.11 -14.28 -37.06
C LEU A 7 13.98 -14.09 -36.04
N PHE A 8 14.11 -13.07 -35.17
CA PHE A 8 13.11 -12.74 -34.17
C PHE A 8 12.94 -11.23 -34.13
N SER A 9 11.68 -10.79 -34.07
CA SER A 9 11.38 -9.40 -33.80
C SER A 9 10.25 -9.23 -32.81
N ARG A 10 10.37 -8.19 -31.98
CA ARG A 10 9.37 -7.81 -30.99
C ARG A 10 8.82 -6.44 -31.34
N PHE A 11 7.56 -6.41 -31.72
CA PHE A 11 6.83 -5.18 -31.92
C PHE A 11 5.54 -5.17 -31.10
N TRP A 12 4.93 -4.00 -31.02
CA TRP A 12 3.49 -3.92 -30.74
C TRP A 12 2.72 -4.64 -31.85
N ASN A 13 1.42 -4.86 -31.68
CA ASN A 13 0.65 -5.64 -32.64
C ASN A 13 0.54 -4.92 -34.00
N VAL A 14 1.57 -5.07 -34.84
CA VAL A 14 1.68 -4.53 -36.20
C VAL A 14 1.79 -5.69 -37.17
N GLU A 15 1.29 -5.49 -38.38
CA GLU A 15 1.51 -6.40 -39.49
C GLU A 15 2.89 -6.13 -40.08
N LEU A 16 3.70 -7.19 -40.20
CA LEU A 16 5.08 -7.11 -40.69
C LEU A 16 5.21 -7.62 -42.13
N GLY A 17 4.08 -7.94 -42.78
CA GLY A 17 4.03 -8.51 -44.12
C GLY A 17 4.25 -10.01 -44.17
N ASP A 18 4.25 -10.54 -45.39
CA ASP A 18 4.41 -11.96 -45.67
C ASP A 18 5.84 -12.41 -45.35
N GLY A 19 5.97 -13.50 -44.58
CA GLY A 19 7.27 -14.04 -44.13
C GLY A 19 7.46 -14.06 -42.61
N PHE A 20 6.57 -13.40 -41.86
CA PHE A 20 6.56 -13.46 -40.40
C PHE A 20 5.28 -14.10 -39.89
N TYR A 21 5.40 -14.97 -38.89
CA TYR A 21 4.27 -15.43 -38.08
C TYR A 21 4.37 -14.84 -36.66
N LYS A 22 3.22 -14.58 -36.04
CA LYS A 22 3.14 -14.07 -34.67
C LYS A 22 3.22 -15.24 -33.69
N SER A 23 3.94 -15.06 -32.59
CA SER A 23 4.03 -16.05 -31.51
C SER A 23 3.94 -15.39 -30.14
N ASN A 24 3.67 -16.18 -29.10
CA ASN A 24 3.71 -15.71 -27.73
C ASN A 24 5.15 -15.34 -27.35
N LEU A 25 5.35 -14.23 -26.63
CA LEU A 25 6.69 -13.88 -26.16
C LEU A 25 7.22 -14.98 -25.23
N PRO A 26 8.42 -15.50 -25.46
CA PRO A 26 8.97 -16.58 -24.65
C PRO A 26 9.30 -16.08 -23.24
N GLY A 27 8.95 -16.89 -22.24
CA GLY A 27 9.38 -16.71 -20.86
C GLY A 27 10.62 -17.54 -20.53
N LYS A 28 11.18 -17.32 -19.33
CA LYS A 28 12.37 -18.05 -18.83
C LYS A 28 12.15 -19.56 -18.66
N LYS A 29 10.90 -20.00 -18.46
CA LYS A 29 10.54 -21.41 -18.23
C LYS A 29 9.67 -21.92 -19.37
N LYS A 30 9.85 -23.18 -19.75
CA LYS A 30 9.00 -23.84 -20.76
C LYS A 30 7.52 -23.73 -20.39
N GLY A 31 6.70 -23.33 -21.36
CA GLY A 31 5.26 -23.13 -21.19
C GLY A 31 4.87 -21.84 -20.47
N ILE A 32 5.83 -20.98 -20.11
CA ILE A 32 5.58 -19.64 -19.60
C ILE A 32 5.84 -18.63 -20.72
N SER A 33 4.91 -17.71 -20.91
CA SER A 33 5.00 -16.58 -21.81
C SER A 33 4.68 -15.28 -21.07
N ALA A 34 4.79 -14.15 -21.75
CA ALA A 34 4.36 -12.88 -21.20
C ALA A 34 3.72 -12.00 -22.30
N SER A 35 2.71 -11.23 -21.93
CA SER A 35 2.18 -10.14 -22.74
C SER A 35 1.74 -9.03 -21.81
N ILE A 36 2.24 -7.82 -22.02
CA ILE A 36 1.87 -6.70 -21.16
C ILE A 36 0.45 -6.26 -21.48
N VAL A 37 -0.41 -6.15 -20.46
CA VAL A 37 -1.75 -5.58 -20.65
C VAL A 37 -1.60 -4.09 -20.92
N GLY A 38 -2.23 -3.64 -22.00
CA GLY A 38 -2.39 -2.23 -22.35
C GLY A 38 -3.83 -1.95 -22.74
N GLY A 39 -4.07 -0.78 -23.32
CA GLY A 39 -5.39 -0.36 -23.77
C GLY A 39 -5.99 0.75 -22.93
N TYR A 40 -7.30 0.91 -23.04
CA TYR A 40 -8.07 1.97 -22.39
C TYR A 40 -8.99 1.36 -21.34
N ASN A 41 -9.10 2.03 -20.20
CA ASN A 41 -10.10 1.72 -19.18
C ASN A 41 -11.25 2.71 -19.28
N ILE A 42 -12.48 2.22 -19.14
CA ILE A 42 -13.67 3.07 -19.01
C ILE A 42 -14.04 3.11 -17.54
N ILE A 43 -14.15 4.31 -16.98
CA ILE A 43 -14.34 4.53 -15.54
C ILE A 43 -15.51 5.51 -15.34
N ILE A 44 -16.39 5.21 -14.39
CA ILE A 44 -17.50 6.09 -14.02
C ILE A 44 -17.02 7.07 -12.95
N ASN A 45 -17.22 8.38 -13.18
CA ASN A 45 -16.86 9.41 -12.21
C ASN A 45 -17.68 9.26 -10.91
N ASN A 46 -16.99 9.11 -9.78
CA ASN A 46 -17.63 8.92 -8.48
C ASN A 46 -18.51 10.11 -8.04
N GLY A 47 -18.20 11.33 -8.48
CA GLY A 47 -18.98 12.54 -8.18
C GLY A 47 -20.28 12.68 -8.99
N SER A 48 -20.60 11.75 -9.89
CA SER A 48 -21.85 11.78 -10.67
C SER A 48 -23.07 11.38 -9.84
N SER A 49 -24.25 11.89 -10.19
CA SER A 49 -25.51 11.45 -9.58
C SER A 49 -25.77 9.97 -9.84
N GLU A 50 -26.53 9.33 -8.94
CA GLU A 50 -26.81 7.89 -9.03
C GLU A 50 -27.53 7.52 -10.34
N SER A 51 -28.43 8.37 -10.81
CA SER A 51 -29.08 8.22 -12.12
C SER A 51 -28.09 8.23 -13.28
N LYS A 52 -27.08 9.12 -13.26
CA LYS A 52 -26.04 9.20 -14.28
C LYS A 52 -25.09 8.00 -14.21
N LYS A 53 -24.76 7.52 -13.01
CA LYS A 53 -23.96 6.29 -12.84
C LYS A 53 -24.67 5.09 -13.45
N LYS A 54 -25.97 4.92 -13.20
CA LYS A 54 -26.78 3.84 -13.81
C LYS A 54 -26.84 3.95 -15.34
N ALA A 55 -27.02 5.16 -15.87
CA ALA A 55 -27.03 5.38 -17.32
C ALA A 55 -25.65 5.08 -17.95
N ALA A 56 -24.56 5.55 -17.32
CA ALA A 56 -23.20 5.26 -17.76
C ALA A 56 -22.89 3.74 -17.74
N GLY A 57 -23.37 3.02 -16.72
CA GLY A 57 -23.27 1.56 -16.67
C GLY A 57 -23.86 0.88 -17.90
N LYS A 58 -25.08 1.27 -18.31
CA LYS A 58 -25.72 0.73 -19.53
C LYS A 58 -24.92 1.01 -20.81
N ILE A 59 -24.29 2.19 -20.90
CA ILE A 59 -23.44 2.54 -22.04
C ILE A 59 -22.18 1.67 -22.04
N ILE A 60 -21.56 1.46 -20.87
CA ILE A 60 -20.39 0.58 -20.74
C ILE A 60 -20.76 -0.85 -21.15
N ASP A 61 -21.89 -1.38 -20.69
CA ASP A 61 -22.35 -2.73 -21.07
C ASP A 61 -22.53 -2.85 -22.59
N PHE A 62 -23.13 -1.84 -23.22
CA PHE A 62 -23.25 -1.80 -24.68
C PHE A 62 -21.89 -1.76 -25.37
N LEU A 63 -20.97 -0.89 -24.94
CA LEU A 63 -19.63 -0.77 -25.51
C LEU A 63 -18.80 -2.06 -25.35
N LEU A 64 -19.01 -2.80 -24.26
CA LEU A 64 -18.31 -4.05 -23.96
C LEU A 64 -19.01 -5.28 -24.53
N SER A 65 -20.17 -5.13 -25.19
CA SER A 65 -20.87 -6.26 -25.83
C SER A 65 -20.03 -6.89 -26.95
N LYS A 66 -20.19 -8.21 -27.15
CA LYS A 66 -19.43 -8.98 -28.16
C LYS A 66 -19.54 -8.36 -29.56
N ASP A 67 -20.75 -8.01 -29.99
CA ASP A 67 -21.00 -7.46 -31.32
C ASP A 67 -20.29 -6.13 -31.54
N ILE A 68 -20.31 -5.25 -30.54
CA ILE A 68 -19.60 -3.96 -30.62
C ILE A 68 -18.10 -4.18 -30.62
N GLN A 69 -17.57 -5.07 -29.79
CA GLN A 69 -16.14 -5.39 -29.75
C GLN A 69 -15.65 -6.01 -31.07
N LEU A 70 -16.44 -6.89 -31.71
CA LEU A 70 -16.17 -7.42 -33.05
C LEU A 70 -16.16 -6.31 -34.10
N LYS A 71 -17.16 -5.43 -34.07
CA LYS A 71 -17.22 -4.27 -34.96
C LYS A 71 -15.97 -3.38 -34.85
N TYR A 72 -15.50 -3.09 -33.64
CA TYR A 72 -14.25 -2.35 -33.42
C TYR A 72 -13.03 -3.05 -34.01
N PHE A 73 -13.01 -4.39 -34.02
CA PHE A 73 -11.95 -5.12 -34.71
C PHE A 73 -12.04 -4.92 -36.22
N PHE A 74 -13.19 -5.20 -36.84
CA PHE A 74 -13.32 -5.13 -38.29
C PHE A 74 -13.15 -3.72 -38.85
N ASP A 75 -13.67 -2.71 -38.16
CA ASP A 75 -13.63 -1.31 -38.64
C ASP A 75 -12.26 -0.64 -38.37
N HIS A 76 -11.56 -1.05 -37.31
CA HIS A 76 -10.42 -0.28 -36.77
C HIS A 76 -9.19 -1.12 -36.37
N ASN A 77 -9.22 -2.43 -36.62
CA ASN A 77 -8.20 -3.38 -36.20
C ASN A 77 -7.88 -3.28 -34.69
N LYS A 78 -8.92 -3.10 -33.86
CA LYS A 78 -8.80 -3.01 -32.40
C LYS A 78 -9.17 -4.34 -31.76
N PHE A 79 -8.21 -4.89 -31.01
CA PHE A 79 -8.35 -6.17 -30.33
C PHE A 79 -9.13 -6.00 -29.03
N SER A 80 -10.01 -6.97 -28.74
CA SER A 80 -10.82 -6.96 -27.53
C SER A 80 -10.13 -7.66 -26.37
N ALA A 81 -10.41 -7.20 -25.15
CA ALA A 81 -10.10 -7.94 -23.93
C ALA A 81 -11.17 -9.00 -23.61
N LEU A 82 -12.31 -8.99 -24.31
CA LEU A 82 -13.39 -9.95 -24.11
C LEU A 82 -13.03 -11.29 -24.77
N ASN A 83 -12.86 -12.36 -23.98
CA ASN A 83 -12.42 -13.66 -24.48
C ASN A 83 -13.39 -14.28 -25.51
N GLU A 84 -14.70 -14.04 -25.34
CA GLU A 84 -15.77 -14.60 -26.18
C GLU A 84 -15.76 -14.07 -27.62
N VAL A 85 -15.10 -12.93 -27.85
CA VAL A 85 -14.88 -12.38 -29.20
C VAL A 85 -14.03 -13.34 -30.02
N TYR A 86 -13.09 -14.05 -29.40
CA TYR A 86 -12.20 -14.99 -30.07
C TYR A 86 -12.81 -16.40 -30.26
N ASP A 87 -14.10 -16.56 -29.99
CA ASP A 87 -14.91 -17.72 -30.41
C ASP A 87 -15.61 -17.48 -31.76
N ASP A 88 -15.52 -16.27 -32.31
CA ASP A 88 -16.15 -15.89 -33.58
C ASP A 88 -15.40 -16.47 -34.80
N GLU A 89 -16.11 -17.22 -35.64
CA GLU A 89 -15.51 -17.94 -36.77
C GLU A 89 -14.94 -16.99 -37.84
N GLU A 90 -15.64 -15.89 -38.11
CA GLU A 90 -15.21 -14.89 -39.10
C GLU A 90 -13.92 -14.21 -38.65
N LEU A 91 -13.87 -13.72 -37.40
CA LEU A 91 -12.66 -13.17 -36.81
C LEU A 91 -11.50 -14.16 -36.87
N CYS A 92 -11.74 -15.41 -36.47
CA CYS A 92 -10.70 -16.43 -36.39
C CYS A 92 -10.22 -16.95 -37.75
N SER A 93 -10.93 -16.62 -38.84
CA SER A 93 -10.45 -16.83 -40.21
C SER A 93 -9.37 -15.80 -40.61
N ILE A 94 -9.34 -14.63 -39.95
CA ILE A 94 -8.41 -13.52 -40.24
C ILE A 94 -7.21 -13.55 -39.29
N ILE A 95 -7.43 -13.89 -38.02
CA ILE A 95 -6.38 -13.88 -36.98
C ILE A 95 -6.25 -15.22 -36.26
N ASP A 96 -5.06 -15.49 -35.70
CA ASP A 96 -4.86 -16.67 -34.84
C ASP A 96 -5.51 -16.48 -33.46
N CYS A 97 -6.82 -16.71 -33.37
CA CYS A 97 -7.56 -16.68 -32.11
C CYS A 97 -7.00 -17.62 -31.03
N LYS A 98 -6.41 -18.76 -31.42
CA LYS A 98 -5.81 -19.71 -30.47
C LYS A 98 -4.61 -19.08 -29.76
N LEU A 99 -3.84 -18.24 -30.47
CA LEU A 99 -2.76 -17.44 -29.88
C LEU A 99 -3.31 -16.46 -28.85
N PHE A 100 -4.30 -15.63 -29.22
CA PHE A 100 -4.89 -14.61 -28.33
C PHE A 100 -5.51 -15.23 -27.06
N LYS A 101 -6.26 -16.33 -27.18
CA LYS A 101 -6.82 -17.07 -26.04
C LYS A 101 -5.78 -17.72 -25.11
N LYS A 102 -4.54 -17.91 -25.59
CA LYS A 102 -3.45 -18.52 -24.81
C LYS A 102 -2.47 -17.49 -24.23
N MET A 103 -2.71 -16.18 -24.44
CA MET A 103 -1.82 -15.15 -23.92
C MET A 103 -1.77 -15.17 -22.39
N GLN A 104 -0.55 -15.07 -21.86
CA GLN A 104 -0.30 -14.93 -20.42
C GLN A 104 -0.04 -13.47 -20.12
N TYR A 105 -1.07 -12.80 -19.61
CA TYR A 105 -1.04 -11.37 -19.37
C TYR A 105 -0.26 -11.00 -18.10
N VAL A 106 0.51 -9.93 -18.18
CA VAL A 106 1.23 -9.32 -17.05
C VAL A 106 0.77 -7.87 -16.93
N SER A 107 0.42 -7.44 -15.72
CA SER A 107 0.04 -6.06 -15.44
C SER A 107 1.27 -5.14 -15.42
N ARG A 108 1.08 -3.89 -15.85
CA ARG A 108 2.11 -2.85 -15.67
C ARG A 108 2.34 -2.58 -14.17
N PRO A 109 3.56 -2.26 -13.73
CA PRO A 109 3.87 -1.96 -12.34
C PRO A 109 3.41 -0.55 -11.90
N ILE A 110 2.14 -0.22 -12.14
CA ILE A 110 1.56 1.11 -11.84
C ILE A 110 1.47 1.40 -10.34
N THR A 111 1.61 0.40 -9.49
CA THR A 111 1.56 0.55 -8.03
C THR A 111 2.93 0.82 -7.40
N TYR A 112 4.02 0.80 -8.18
CA TYR A 112 5.37 0.96 -7.62
C TYR A 112 5.80 2.42 -7.53
N SER A 113 5.14 3.32 -8.25
CA SER A 113 5.42 4.75 -8.28
C SER A 113 4.11 5.50 -8.45
N ASP A 114 3.94 6.59 -7.70
CA ASP A 114 2.80 7.50 -7.88
C ASP A 114 2.80 8.13 -9.29
N ASP A 115 4.00 8.27 -9.89
CA ASP A 115 4.20 8.72 -11.25
C ASP A 115 4.81 7.59 -12.10
N TYR A 116 3.92 6.85 -12.78
CA TYR A 116 4.33 5.76 -13.67
C TYR A 116 5.07 6.25 -14.92
N GLU A 117 4.74 7.44 -15.43
CA GLU A 117 5.38 7.98 -16.64
C GLU A 117 6.86 8.30 -16.37
N LYS A 118 7.13 8.97 -15.25
CA LYS A 118 8.50 9.23 -14.79
C LYS A 118 9.25 7.93 -14.51
N TYR A 119 8.62 6.97 -13.84
CA TYR A 119 9.21 5.64 -13.62
C TYR A 119 9.60 4.97 -14.94
N SER A 120 8.66 4.92 -15.90
CA SER A 120 8.83 4.30 -17.21
C SER A 120 9.92 4.99 -18.05
N ALA A 121 10.02 6.32 -17.98
CA ALA A 121 11.09 7.06 -18.63
C ALA A 121 12.48 6.70 -18.07
N ASN A 122 12.64 6.77 -16.75
CA ASN A 122 13.90 6.47 -16.07
C ASN A 122 14.31 5.00 -16.25
N PHE A 123 13.35 4.07 -16.15
CA PHE A 123 13.59 2.65 -16.39
C PHE A 123 14.18 2.43 -17.79
N ARG A 124 13.55 3.01 -18.82
CA ARG A 124 14.02 2.89 -20.21
C ARG A 124 15.38 3.55 -20.40
N GLU A 125 15.63 4.68 -19.77
CA GLU A 125 16.93 5.35 -19.83
C GLU A 125 18.05 4.44 -19.32
N TYR A 126 17.92 3.91 -18.09
CA TYR A 126 18.95 3.03 -17.51
C TYR A 126 19.09 1.72 -18.27
N PHE A 127 17.97 1.13 -18.71
CA PHE A 127 18.01 -0.09 -19.52
C PHE A 127 18.71 0.15 -20.87
N ASN A 128 18.46 1.27 -21.52
CA ASN A 128 19.14 1.61 -22.78
C ASN A 128 20.64 1.88 -22.57
N LYS A 129 21.03 2.49 -21.45
CA LYS A 129 22.45 2.64 -21.07
C LYS A 129 23.14 1.28 -20.90
N PHE A 130 22.45 0.31 -20.29
CA PHE A 130 22.94 -1.08 -20.23
C PHE A 130 23.08 -1.70 -21.62
N LEU A 131 22.07 -1.58 -22.48
CA LEU A 131 22.12 -2.13 -23.85
C LEU A 131 23.25 -1.54 -24.69
N ARG A 132 23.65 -0.29 -24.44
CA ARG A 132 24.79 0.37 -25.09
C ARG A 132 26.14 0.07 -24.45
N GLY A 133 26.18 -0.70 -23.35
CA GLY A 133 27.40 -1.04 -22.62
C GLY A 133 27.92 0.06 -21.70
N GLU A 134 27.16 1.14 -21.46
CA GLU A 134 27.55 2.24 -20.57
C GLU A 134 27.44 1.89 -19.08
N LEU A 135 26.60 0.90 -18.74
CA LEU A 135 26.39 0.44 -17.37
C LEU A 135 26.47 -1.08 -17.30
N THR A 136 26.97 -1.60 -16.19
CA THR A 136 26.89 -3.04 -15.91
C THR A 136 25.46 -3.45 -15.54
N ALA A 137 25.16 -4.75 -15.62
CA ALA A 137 23.87 -5.30 -15.20
C ALA A 137 23.59 -4.98 -13.71
N LYS A 138 24.61 -5.08 -12.84
CA LYS A 138 24.49 -4.79 -11.40
C LYS A 138 24.14 -3.32 -11.16
N GLU A 139 24.87 -2.40 -11.78
CA GLU A 139 24.60 -0.95 -11.63
C GLU A 139 23.23 -0.57 -12.16
N THR A 140 22.83 -1.14 -13.30
CA THR A 140 21.53 -0.87 -13.92
C THR A 140 20.40 -1.35 -13.01
N LEU A 141 20.52 -2.55 -12.45
CA LEU A 141 19.54 -3.07 -11.50
C LEU A 141 19.44 -2.20 -10.25
N ILE A 142 20.56 -1.76 -9.69
CA ILE A 142 20.57 -0.83 -8.54
C ILE A 142 19.86 0.47 -8.89
N LYS A 143 20.18 1.08 -10.05
CA LYS A 143 19.54 2.32 -10.47
C LYS A 143 18.04 2.17 -10.68
N ILE A 144 17.60 1.07 -11.29
CA ILE A 144 16.17 0.77 -11.49
C ILE A 144 15.45 0.55 -10.15
N ASP A 145 16.05 -0.22 -9.24
CA ASP A 145 15.51 -0.45 -7.89
C ASP A 145 15.40 0.86 -7.10
N ASN A 146 16.37 1.77 -7.27
CA ASN A 146 16.36 3.08 -6.64
C ASN A 146 15.28 4.03 -7.18
N ILE A 147 14.67 3.78 -8.35
CA ILE A 147 13.54 4.60 -8.84
C ILE A 147 12.31 4.42 -7.94
N VAL A 148 12.08 3.18 -7.50
CA VAL A 148 10.87 2.77 -6.75
C VAL A 148 11.10 2.75 -5.24
N ARG A 149 12.35 2.65 -4.80
CA ARG A 149 12.66 2.81 -3.38
C ARG A 149 12.59 4.29 -3.01
N ILE A 150 11.77 4.57 -1.99
CA ILE A 150 11.71 5.88 -1.33
C ILE A 150 13.03 6.10 -0.59
N TYR A 151 14.06 6.59 -1.29
CA TYR A 151 15.29 7.10 -0.68
C TYR A 151 15.21 8.61 -0.40
N SER A 152 14.20 9.29 -0.93
CA SER A 152 14.03 10.73 -0.75
C SER A 152 12.85 11.05 0.15
N ILE A 153 13.01 10.80 1.45
CA ILE A 153 12.63 11.87 2.37
C ILE A 153 13.72 12.91 2.14
N ASP A 154 13.36 14.07 1.59
CA ASP A 154 14.31 15.13 1.24
C ASP A 154 15.31 15.30 2.40
N ARG A 155 16.62 15.20 2.13
CA ARG A 155 17.65 15.18 3.17
C ARG A 155 17.57 16.43 4.04
N LYS A 156 17.20 17.57 3.44
CA LYS A 156 16.95 18.82 4.16
C LYS A 156 15.75 18.72 5.10
N ILE A 157 14.67 18.06 4.67
CA ILE A 157 13.48 17.83 5.49
C ILE A 157 13.79 16.83 6.62
N THR A 158 14.59 15.80 6.34
CA THR A 158 15.01 14.80 7.35
C THR A 158 15.92 15.43 8.39
N GLU A 159 16.92 16.19 7.97
CA GLU A 159 17.81 16.93 8.87
C GLU A 159 17.00 17.92 9.71
N PHE A 160 16.12 18.74 9.10
CA PHE A 160 15.24 19.66 9.82
C PHE A 160 14.33 18.94 10.83
N LYS A 161 13.71 17.80 10.44
CA LYS A 161 12.86 17.00 11.33
C LYS A 161 13.66 16.41 12.50
N CYS A 162 14.84 15.84 12.25
CA CYS A 162 15.70 15.28 13.29
C CYS A 162 16.22 16.37 14.25
N TYR A 163 16.67 17.52 13.74
CA TYR A 163 17.07 18.65 14.57
C TYR A 163 15.89 19.18 15.39
N SER A 164 14.70 19.30 14.80
CA SER A 164 13.51 19.75 15.52
C SER A 164 13.12 18.80 16.66
N LEU A 165 13.16 17.48 16.43
CA LEU A 165 12.86 16.49 17.47
C LEU A 165 13.92 16.49 18.58
N THR A 166 15.19 16.54 18.20
CA THR A 166 16.32 16.58 19.15
C THR A 166 16.26 17.84 20.01
N PHE A 167 15.89 18.97 19.41
CA PHE A 167 15.70 20.23 20.10
C PHE A 167 14.54 20.20 21.09
N VAL A 168 13.39 19.61 20.73
CA VAL A 168 12.25 19.45 21.66
C VAL A 168 12.63 18.57 22.85
N VAL A 169 13.33 17.44 22.62
CA VAL A 169 13.80 16.56 23.71
C VAL A 169 14.81 17.28 24.61
N PHE A 170 15.70 18.06 24.01
CA PHE A 170 16.67 18.85 24.78
C PHE A 170 15.99 19.92 25.64
N LEU A 171 15.01 20.65 25.09
CA LEU A 171 14.20 21.60 25.85
C LEU A 171 13.45 20.93 26.99
N ASP A 172 12.88 19.74 26.77
CA ASP A 172 12.22 18.94 27.80
C ASP A 172 13.17 18.61 28.96
N ILE A 173 14.39 18.19 28.66
CA ILE A 173 15.42 17.87 29.66
C ILE A 173 15.82 19.14 30.43
N LEU A 174 16.04 20.25 29.74
CA LEU A 174 16.38 21.53 30.38
C LEU A 174 15.27 22.01 31.30
N ILE A 175 14.02 21.97 30.86
CA ILE A 175 12.87 22.40 31.68
C ILE A 175 12.73 21.48 32.90
N ALA A 176 12.89 20.17 32.74
CA ALA A 176 12.88 19.21 33.85
C ALA A 176 14.01 19.49 34.86
N PHE A 177 15.21 19.83 34.37
CA PHE A 177 16.35 20.19 35.22
C PHE A 177 16.12 21.50 35.99
N ILE A 178 15.57 22.53 35.32
CA ILE A 178 15.20 23.80 35.96
C ILE A 178 14.14 23.56 37.03
N PHE A 179 13.13 22.76 36.72
CA PHE A 179 12.07 22.42 37.67
C PHE A 179 12.65 21.72 38.91
N TYR A 180 13.48 20.70 38.71
CA TYR A 180 14.13 19.97 39.81
C TYR A 180 15.01 20.88 40.68
N SER A 181 15.77 21.78 40.06
CA SER A 181 16.69 22.69 40.77
C SER A 181 15.97 23.82 41.52
N SER A 182 14.77 24.22 41.06
CA SER A 182 14.01 25.35 41.62
C SER A 182 12.88 24.93 42.55
N SER A 183 12.53 23.64 42.59
CA SER A 183 11.45 23.14 43.43
C SER A 183 11.87 23.03 44.89
N THR A 184 11.30 23.90 45.74
CA THR A 184 11.41 23.78 47.19
C THR A 184 10.20 23.03 47.73
N TYR A 185 10.44 21.89 48.35
CA TYR A 185 9.42 21.06 48.98
C TYR A 185 9.55 21.17 50.50
N ASN A 186 8.42 21.32 51.20
CA ASN A 186 8.36 21.01 52.62
C ASN A 186 7.73 19.64 52.79
N VAL A 187 8.28 18.90 53.74
CA VAL A 187 7.67 17.68 54.25
C VAL A 187 6.70 18.08 55.34
N ILE A 188 5.43 17.72 55.17
CA ILE A 188 4.36 17.93 56.15
C ILE A 188 4.01 16.56 56.72
N GLU A 189 4.17 16.39 58.03
CA GLU A 189 3.70 15.21 58.76
C GLU A 189 2.18 15.31 58.95
N ILE A 190 1.47 14.22 58.63
CA ILE A 190 0.02 14.12 58.79
C ILE A 190 -0.27 13.06 59.85
N ASP A 191 -0.75 13.53 61.01
CA ASP A 191 -1.18 12.68 62.12
C ASP A 191 -2.61 12.16 61.89
N ILE A 192 -2.78 10.84 61.81
CA ILE A 192 -4.10 10.19 61.72
C ILE A 192 -4.43 9.52 63.05
N LYS A 193 -5.58 9.88 63.64
CA LYS A 193 -6.02 9.36 64.96
C LYS A 193 -6.12 7.83 65.05
N ASP A 194 -6.41 7.15 63.95
CA ASP A 194 -6.63 5.70 63.87
C ASP A 194 -5.76 5.02 62.79
N GLY A 195 -4.58 5.57 62.46
CA GLY A 195 -3.74 5.09 61.37
C GLY A 195 -2.24 5.33 61.56
N GLU A 196 -1.45 4.90 60.58
CA GLU A 196 -0.02 5.22 60.51
C GLU A 196 0.16 6.67 60.05
N ASN A 197 1.00 7.41 60.77
CA ASN A 197 1.44 8.74 60.35
C ASN A 197 2.22 8.64 59.03
N TYR A 198 2.05 9.62 58.14
CA TYR A 198 2.80 9.68 56.89
C TYR A 198 3.19 11.11 56.53
N GLU A 199 4.26 11.19 55.75
CA GLU A 199 4.84 12.43 55.26
C GLU A 199 4.31 12.75 53.86
N LYS A 200 3.93 14.01 53.63
CA LYS A 200 3.52 14.51 52.32
C LYS A 200 4.39 15.70 51.92
N CYS A 201 4.90 15.67 50.68
CA CYS A 201 5.57 16.82 50.10
C CYS A 201 4.54 17.81 49.53
N GLU A 202 4.62 19.07 49.95
CA GLU A 202 3.87 20.17 49.33
C GLU A 202 4.81 21.26 48.83
N PHE A 203 4.46 21.87 47.70
CA PHE A 203 5.14 23.05 47.19
C PHE A 203 4.95 24.23 48.13
N THR A 204 6.06 24.76 48.63
CA THR A 204 6.06 25.84 49.61
C THR A 204 6.01 27.20 48.95
N SER A 205 6.74 27.34 47.85
CA SER A 205 6.84 28.60 47.13
C SER A 205 5.74 28.69 46.08
N SER A 206 5.11 29.87 45.99
CA SER A 206 4.22 30.21 44.88
C SER A 206 4.93 30.07 43.52
N TRP A 207 6.26 30.27 43.50
CA TRP A 207 7.08 30.06 42.31
C TRP A 207 7.04 28.62 41.81
N SER A 208 7.20 27.62 42.67
CA SER A 208 7.12 26.21 42.27
C SER A 208 5.73 25.84 41.75
N LYS A 209 4.66 26.38 42.35
CA LYS A 209 3.27 26.20 41.85
C LYS A 209 3.09 26.82 40.46
N THR A 210 3.58 28.04 40.24
CA THR A 210 3.54 28.72 38.94
C THR A 210 4.33 27.96 37.88
N LEU A 211 5.54 27.47 38.20
CA LEU A 211 6.35 26.66 37.29
C LEU A 211 5.66 25.34 36.92
N TYR A 212 5.00 24.69 37.88
CA TYR A 212 4.25 23.47 37.62
C TYR A 212 3.09 23.71 36.63
N VAL A 213 2.32 24.79 36.82
CA VAL A 213 1.26 25.18 35.88
C VAL A 213 1.83 25.50 34.49
N LEU A 214 2.95 26.23 34.42
CA LEU A 214 3.60 26.54 33.15
C LEU A 214 4.08 25.27 32.42
N LEU A 215 4.64 24.30 33.14
CA LEU A 215 5.03 23.01 32.59
C LEU A 215 3.83 22.25 32.00
N PHE A 216 2.71 22.26 32.71
CA PHE A 216 1.46 21.66 32.22
C PHE A 216 0.97 22.34 30.93
N LEU A 217 0.96 23.67 30.89
CA LEU A 217 0.59 24.44 29.69
C LEU A 217 1.51 24.16 28.50
N TYR A 218 2.82 24.09 28.73
CA TYR A 218 3.81 23.74 27.71
C TYR A 218 3.55 22.34 27.11
N ARG A 219 3.28 21.34 27.95
CA ARG A 219 2.92 19.99 27.50
C ARG A 219 1.62 19.98 26.68
N GLY A 220 0.62 20.77 27.11
CA GLY A 220 -0.63 20.96 26.36
C GLY A 220 -0.39 21.59 24.98
N PHE A 221 0.49 22.60 24.91
CA PHE A 221 0.86 23.25 23.66
C PHE A 221 1.55 22.30 22.67
N ILE A 222 2.45 21.44 23.14
CA ILE A 222 3.06 20.39 22.30
C ILE A 222 1.97 19.48 21.72
N CYS A 223 1.02 19.01 22.54
CA CYS A 223 -0.07 18.15 22.09
C CYS A 223 -0.94 18.83 21.02
N LEU A 224 -1.17 20.14 21.16
CA LEU A 224 -1.90 20.95 20.19
C LEU A 224 -1.15 21.03 18.85
N ILE A 225 0.17 21.28 18.86
CA ILE A 225 1.00 21.28 17.64
C ILE A 225 0.94 19.91 16.94
N ILE A 226 1.11 18.83 17.69
CA ILE A 226 1.06 17.46 17.13
C ILE A 226 -0.31 17.19 16.50
N SER A 227 -1.38 17.66 17.14
CA SER A 227 -2.75 17.51 16.61
C SER A 227 -2.96 18.30 15.32
N LEU A 228 -2.44 19.53 15.22
CA LEU A 228 -2.50 20.34 14.00
C LEU A 228 -1.70 19.71 12.85
N ILE A 229 -0.49 19.21 13.11
CA ILE A 229 0.32 18.51 12.09
C ILE A 229 -0.41 17.25 11.61
N SER A 230 -0.93 16.46 12.56
CA SER A 230 -1.70 15.25 12.26
C SER A 230 -2.94 15.54 11.41
N PHE A 231 -3.60 16.68 11.64
CA PHE A 231 -4.74 17.13 10.84
C PHE A 231 -4.33 17.53 9.41
N ILE A 232 -3.24 18.28 9.25
CA ILE A 232 -2.72 18.69 7.94
C ILE A 232 -2.33 17.47 7.10
N GLU A 233 -1.67 16.49 7.72
CA GLU A 233 -1.20 15.29 7.03
C GLU A 233 -2.29 14.21 6.85
N TRP A 234 -3.50 14.40 7.42
CA TRP A 234 -4.56 13.38 7.48
C TRP A 234 -4.96 12.80 6.11
N ASN A 235 -4.88 13.61 5.05
CA ASN A 235 -5.30 13.21 3.72
C ASN A 235 -4.24 12.37 2.96
N LEU A 236 -2.99 12.33 3.44
CA LEU A 236 -1.92 11.60 2.77
C LEU A 236 -2.05 10.09 3.01
N ASN A 237 -2.26 9.32 1.93
CA ASN A 237 -2.46 7.87 2.00
C ASN A 237 -1.29 7.13 2.64
N SER A 238 -0.06 7.61 2.46
CA SER A 238 1.16 6.96 2.96
C SER A 238 1.30 7.03 4.49
N VAL A 239 0.81 8.10 5.13
CA VAL A 239 0.94 8.35 6.59
C VAL A 239 -0.38 8.21 7.35
N ARG A 240 -1.51 8.03 6.64
CA ARG A 240 -2.86 7.93 7.23
C ARG A 240 -2.92 6.99 8.44
N THR A 241 -2.28 5.83 8.34
CA THR A 241 -2.38 4.84 9.42
C THR A 241 -1.54 5.23 10.64
N ASP A 242 -0.39 5.87 10.44
CA ASP A 242 0.44 6.38 11.54
C ASP A 242 -0.28 7.52 12.28
N ILE A 243 -0.92 8.43 11.54
CA ILE A 243 -1.72 9.52 12.07
C ILE A 243 -2.85 9.01 12.97
N ARG A 244 -3.54 7.93 12.57
CA ARG A 244 -4.60 7.32 13.39
C ARG A 244 -4.05 6.82 14.74
N VAL A 245 -2.87 6.21 14.76
CA VAL A 245 -2.26 5.73 16.00
C VAL A 245 -1.80 6.87 16.87
N ILE A 246 -1.15 7.87 16.29
CA ILE A 246 -0.76 9.09 17.01
C ILE A 246 -1.99 9.76 17.63
N THR A 247 -3.09 9.83 16.89
CA THR A 247 -4.36 10.39 17.37
C THR A 247 -4.92 9.60 18.56
N VAL A 248 -4.93 8.27 18.49
CA VAL A 248 -5.35 7.40 19.61
C VAL A 248 -4.45 7.59 20.84
N ILE A 249 -3.13 7.74 20.65
CA ILE A 249 -2.18 8.01 21.73
C ILE A 249 -2.46 9.38 22.37
N ILE A 250 -2.74 10.43 21.58
CA ILE A 250 -3.11 11.75 22.11
C ILE A 250 -4.37 11.66 22.96
N TYR A 251 -5.43 11.00 22.46
CA TYR A 251 -6.67 10.84 23.24
C TYR A 251 -6.46 10.04 24.53
N SER A 252 -5.67 8.97 24.46
CA SER A 252 -5.25 8.21 25.63
C SER A 252 -4.57 9.13 26.66
N ASN A 253 -3.58 9.93 26.23
CA ASN A 253 -2.88 10.86 27.12
C ASN A 253 -3.81 11.87 27.79
N ILE A 254 -4.75 12.45 27.05
CA ILE A 254 -5.75 13.39 27.59
C ILE A 254 -6.61 12.70 28.66
N LEU A 255 -7.09 11.48 28.38
CA LEU A 255 -7.89 10.70 29.33
C LEU A 255 -7.12 10.38 30.62
N PHE A 256 -5.84 10.08 30.51
CA PHE A 256 -5.00 9.79 31.67
C PHE A 256 -4.71 11.03 32.51
N VAL A 257 -4.46 12.19 31.89
CA VAL A 257 -4.34 13.47 32.61
C VAL A 257 -5.62 13.77 33.39
N PHE A 258 -6.78 13.59 32.75
CA PHE A 258 -8.08 13.74 33.41
C PHE A 258 -8.23 12.75 34.59
N SER A 259 -7.83 11.49 34.42
CA SER A 259 -7.90 10.46 35.46
C SER A 259 -7.04 10.80 36.68
N ILE A 260 -5.83 11.35 36.46
CA ILE A 260 -4.97 11.84 37.55
C ILE A 260 -5.63 13.04 38.26
N ALA A 261 -6.18 13.99 37.50
CA ALA A 261 -6.88 15.14 38.09
C ALA A 261 -8.06 14.72 38.95
N VAL A 262 -8.84 13.72 38.52
CA VAL A 262 -9.92 13.14 39.34
C VAL A 262 -9.34 12.49 40.60
N ALA A 263 -8.29 11.67 40.47
CA ALA A 263 -7.67 11.00 41.61
C ALA A 263 -7.10 11.96 42.67
N GLU A 264 -6.63 13.16 42.28
CA GLU A 264 -6.19 14.20 43.21
C GLU A 264 -7.34 14.83 44.01
N ASN A 265 -8.57 14.82 43.48
CA ASN A 265 -9.74 15.42 44.12
C ASN A 265 -10.52 14.44 45.02
N ILE A 266 -10.14 13.16 45.06
CA ILE A 266 -10.77 12.18 45.94
C ILE A 266 -10.12 12.26 47.33
N ASN A 267 -10.91 12.62 48.34
CA ASN A 267 -10.48 12.63 49.74
C ASN A 267 -10.38 11.20 50.29
N LEU A 268 -9.27 10.52 50.04
CA LEU A 268 -8.98 9.21 50.61
C LEU A 268 -8.26 9.38 51.96
N LEU A 269 -8.84 8.83 53.02
CA LEU A 269 -8.25 8.84 54.37
C LEU A 269 -7.04 7.90 54.51
N ASN A 270 -6.91 6.91 53.61
CA ASN A 270 -5.83 5.93 53.65
C ASN A 270 -4.77 6.25 52.58
N TYR A 271 -3.58 6.67 53.01
CA TYR A 271 -2.47 7.06 52.13
C TYR A 271 -1.95 5.90 51.26
N LYS A 272 -1.98 4.65 51.76
CA LYS A 272 -1.58 3.46 50.98
C LYS A 272 -2.49 3.28 49.77
N MET A 273 -3.80 3.49 49.94
CA MET A 273 -4.75 3.45 48.81
C MET A 273 -4.52 4.62 47.84
N HIS A 274 -4.23 5.81 48.35
CA HIS A 274 -3.95 6.97 47.50
C HIS A 274 -2.73 6.74 46.59
N ILE A 275 -1.63 6.24 47.16
CA ILE A 275 -0.42 5.89 46.42
C ILE A 275 -0.71 4.76 45.42
N ALA A 276 -1.39 3.69 45.87
CA ALA A 276 -1.71 2.55 45.01
C ALA A 276 -2.55 2.95 43.78
N ILE A 277 -3.56 3.82 43.95
CA ILE A 277 -4.39 4.31 42.85
C ILE A 277 -3.54 5.12 41.86
N LYS A 278 -2.74 6.07 42.33
CA LYS A 278 -1.87 6.89 41.47
C LYS A 278 -0.85 6.06 40.72
N SER A 279 -0.14 5.18 41.41
CA SER A 279 0.84 4.28 40.80
C SER A 279 0.18 3.35 39.77
N THR A 280 -1.03 2.86 40.03
CA THR A 280 -1.78 2.03 39.08
C THR A 280 -2.17 2.81 37.84
N ILE A 281 -2.67 4.05 37.98
CA ILE A 281 -3.01 4.91 36.84
C ILE A 281 -1.78 5.17 35.96
N ILE A 282 -0.64 5.51 36.58
CA ILE A 282 0.62 5.75 35.86
C ILE A 282 1.13 4.48 35.17
N PHE A 283 1.07 3.33 35.85
CA PHE A 283 1.46 2.05 35.27
C PHE A 283 0.60 1.69 34.05
N LEU A 284 -0.73 1.80 34.19
CA LEU A 284 -1.67 1.55 33.09
C LEU A 284 -1.44 2.51 31.92
N PHE A 285 -1.16 3.79 32.19
CA PHE A 285 -0.78 4.77 31.16
C PHE A 285 0.43 4.31 30.34
N THR A 286 1.51 3.92 31.03
CA THR A 286 2.73 3.47 30.35
C THR A 286 2.48 2.19 29.54
N LEU A 287 1.73 1.25 30.09
CA LEU A 287 1.41 -0.01 29.45
C LEU A 287 0.56 0.19 28.19
N VAL A 288 -0.50 1.01 28.27
CA VAL A 288 -1.39 1.29 27.13
C VAL A 288 -0.62 1.98 26.01
N ASN A 289 0.13 3.06 26.31
CA ASN A 289 0.87 3.79 25.29
C ASN A 289 1.94 2.94 24.62
N TYR A 290 2.72 2.18 25.40
CA TYR A 290 3.74 1.30 24.86
C TYR A 290 3.13 0.18 24.02
N SER A 291 2.02 -0.40 24.49
CA SER A 291 1.33 -1.45 23.76
C SER A 291 0.76 -0.96 22.43
N LEU A 292 0.12 0.21 22.42
CA LEU A 292 -0.42 0.81 21.21
C LEU A 292 0.66 1.03 20.14
N ILE A 293 1.85 1.49 20.52
CA ILE A 293 2.94 1.73 19.57
C ILE A 293 3.49 0.41 19.00
N ILE A 294 3.81 -0.54 19.88
CA ILE A 294 4.53 -1.77 19.48
C ILE A 294 3.61 -2.75 18.80
N TRP A 295 2.47 -3.07 19.41
CA TRP A 295 1.56 -4.06 18.84
C TRP A 295 1.02 -3.59 17.50
N TYR A 296 0.78 -2.29 17.35
CA TYR A 296 0.38 -1.74 16.08
C TYR A 296 1.46 -1.85 15.02
N LYS A 297 2.70 -1.41 15.30
CA LYS A 297 3.81 -1.52 14.34
C LYS A 297 4.04 -2.97 13.93
N MET A 298 4.03 -3.88 14.90
CA MET A 298 4.18 -5.31 14.66
C MET A 298 3.03 -5.86 13.81
N TYR A 299 1.79 -5.51 14.12
CA TYR A 299 0.61 -5.90 13.34
C TYR A 299 0.69 -5.37 11.90
N TYR A 300 1.07 -4.11 11.71
CA TYR A 300 1.19 -3.48 10.40
C TYR A 300 2.25 -4.19 9.55
N GLU A 301 3.45 -4.42 10.09
CA GLU A 301 4.51 -5.14 9.36
C GLU A 301 4.10 -6.58 8.98
N ILE A 302 3.43 -7.28 9.89
CA ILE A 302 2.94 -8.65 9.63
C ILE A 302 1.86 -8.62 8.54
N SER A 303 0.92 -7.68 8.62
CA SER A 303 -0.15 -7.50 7.65
C SER A 303 0.41 -7.16 6.26
N GLU A 304 1.38 -6.24 6.18
CA GLU A 304 2.02 -5.86 4.94
C GLU A 304 2.78 -7.03 4.31
N LYS A 305 3.52 -7.81 5.11
CA LYS A 305 4.16 -9.05 4.67
C LYS A 305 3.15 -10.08 4.16
N LYS A 306 2.00 -10.22 4.82
CA LYS A 306 0.91 -11.12 4.36
C LYS A 306 0.31 -10.64 3.04
N ASN A 307 0.03 -9.34 2.89
CA ASN A 307 -0.50 -8.78 1.65
C ASN A 307 0.48 -8.96 0.49
N ARG A 308 1.79 -8.71 0.70
CA ARG A 308 2.82 -9.01 -0.31
C ARG A 308 2.83 -10.50 -0.69
N LYS A 309 2.73 -11.40 0.28
CA LYS A 309 2.65 -12.86 0.03
C LYS A 309 1.36 -13.27 -0.69
N TYR A 310 0.23 -12.69 -0.33
CA TYR A 310 -1.08 -12.96 -0.95
C TYR A 310 -1.11 -12.48 -2.41
N TYR A 311 -0.63 -11.27 -2.70
CA TYR A 311 -0.47 -10.77 -4.06
C TYR A 311 0.42 -11.70 -4.91
N ASN A 312 1.55 -12.12 -4.34
CA ASN A 312 2.46 -13.07 -5.00
C ASN A 312 1.84 -14.47 -5.19
N LYS A 313 0.99 -14.91 -4.26
CA LYS A 313 0.31 -16.21 -4.33
C LYS A 313 -0.85 -16.19 -5.33
N ASN A 314 -1.66 -15.14 -5.36
CA ASN A 314 -2.73 -14.99 -6.34
C ASN A 314 -2.19 -14.86 -7.77
N ASN A 315 -1.10 -14.12 -7.97
CA ASN A 315 -0.42 -14.11 -9.27
C ASN A 315 0.15 -15.49 -9.68
N ARG A 316 0.38 -16.39 -8.71
CA ARG A 316 0.76 -17.79 -8.96
C ARG A 316 -0.44 -18.71 -9.21
N SER A 317 -1.50 -18.61 -8.41
CA SER A 317 -2.68 -19.48 -8.53
C SER A 317 -3.58 -19.13 -9.72
N SER A 318 -3.66 -17.86 -10.13
CA SER A 318 -4.29 -17.48 -11.41
C SER A 318 -3.60 -18.13 -12.61
N ASN A 319 -2.29 -18.37 -12.51
CA ASN A 319 -1.52 -19.10 -13.51
C ASN A 319 -1.69 -20.63 -13.43
N GLU A 320 -2.09 -21.18 -12.28
CA GLU A 320 -2.31 -22.64 -12.09
C GLU A 320 -3.76 -23.06 -12.38
N ASN A 321 -4.77 -22.27 -12.02
CA ASN A 321 -6.17 -22.57 -12.34
C ASN A 321 -6.48 -22.46 -13.85
N ASN A 322 -5.76 -21.60 -14.58
CA ASN A 322 -5.80 -21.60 -16.05
C ASN A 322 -5.14 -22.83 -16.68
N LYS A 323 -4.36 -23.60 -15.91
CA LYS A 323 -3.74 -24.85 -16.35
C LYS A 323 -4.65 -26.06 -16.11
N SER A 324 -5.38 -26.11 -15.00
CA SER A 324 -6.25 -27.25 -14.66
C SER A 324 -7.56 -27.25 -15.47
N ILE A 325 -8.17 -26.09 -15.74
CA ILE A 325 -9.40 -25.99 -16.55
C ILE A 325 -9.16 -26.42 -18.01
N LYS A 326 -7.91 -26.35 -18.51
CA LYS A 326 -7.55 -26.79 -19.87
C LYS A 326 -7.35 -28.31 -20.02
N VAL A 327 -7.20 -29.07 -18.93
CA VAL A 327 -6.95 -30.52 -19.00
C VAL A 327 -8.25 -31.32 -18.99
N SER A 328 -9.31 -30.85 -18.32
CA SER A 328 -10.58 -31.58 -18.24
C SER A 328 -11.45 -31.50 -19.52
N ASN A 329 -11.21 -30.53 -20.41
CA ASN A 329 -11.99 -30.37 -21.64
C ASN A 329 -11.32 -30.99 -22.89
N LEU A 330 -10.14 -31.59 -22.77
CA LEU A 330 -9.44 -32.22 -23.89
C LEU A 330 -9.69 -33.73 -24.02
N SER A 331 -10.31 -34.38 -23.03
CA SER A 331 -10.48 -35.84 -23.01
C SER A 331 -11.83 -36.36 -23.50
N SER A 332 -12.76 -35.51 -23.95
CA SER A 332 -14.11 -35.96 -24.33
C SER A 332 -14.42 -36.05 -25.84
N ASN A 333 -13.56 -35.56 -26.75
CA ASN A 333 -13.92 -35.46 -28.17
C ASN A 333 -12.88 -36.06 -29.15
N TYR A 334 -12.44 -37.30 -28.91
CA TYR A 334 -11.74 -38.08 -29.94
C TYR A 334 -12.28 -39.50 -29.95
N ASN A 335 -13.36 -39.71 -30.70
CA ASN A 335 -13.75 -40.99 -31.30
C ASN A 335 -14.97 -40.73 -32.19
N ASN A 336 -14.73 -40.49 -33.49
CA ASN A 336 -15.52 -41.04 -34.60
C ASN A 336 -15.16 -40.32 -35.90
N THR A 337 -14.24 -40.91 -36.67
CA THR A 337 -14.25 -40.89 -38.13
C THR A 337 -13.48 -42.11 -38.61
N ASN A 338 -14.20 -43.15 -39.04
CA ASN A 338 -13.64 -44.18 -39.91
C ASN A 338 -14.24 -44.01 -41.31
N GLU A 339 -13.32 -44.09 -42.26
CA GLU A 339 -13.44 -43.88 -43.70
C GLU A 339 -14.35 -44.90 -44.39
N SER A 340 -14.96 -44.47 -45.50
CA SER A 340 -15.43 -45.38 -46.55
C SER A 340 -15.22 -44.77 -47.94
N ASN A 341 -14.26 -45.34 -48.66
CA ASN A 341 -14.07 -45.38 -50.11
C ASN A 341 -13.23 -46.66 -50.32
N THR A 342 -13.46 -47.61 -51.22
CA THR A 342 -14.00 -47.57 -52.58
C THR A 342 -14.29 -48.99 -53.10
N LYS A 343 -15.16 -49.06 -54.12
CA LYS A 343 -15.26 -50.01 -55.26
C LYS A 343 -15.71 -51.47 -55.04
N PHE A 344 -16.76 -51.86 -55.79
CA PHE A 344 -16.68 -52.91 -56.82
C PHE A 344 -17.85 -52.80 -57.82
N ASP A 345 -17.55 -53.00 -59.11
CA ASP A 345 -18.48 -53.13 -60.23
C ASP A 345 -19.33 -54.42 -60.14
N ASN A 346 -20.58 -54.38 -60.63
CA ASN A 346 -21.08 -55.25 -61.70
C ASN A 346 -22.61 -55.12 -61.90
N SER A 347 -23.00 -55.31 -63.18
CA SER A 347 -24.34 -55.48 -63.78
C SER A 347 -25.23 -54.25 -63.91
#